data_AF-A0A377A086-F1
#
_entry.id   AF-A0A377A086-F1
#
_cell.length_a   1.000
_cell.length_b   1.000
_cell.length_c   1.000
_cell.angle_alpha   90.00
_cell.angle_beta   90.00
_cell.angle_gamma   90.00
#
_symmetry.space_group_name_H-M   'P 1'
#
loop_
_entity.id
_entity.type
_entity.pdbx_description
1 polymer ?
#
loop_
_entity_poly.entity_id
_entity_poly.type
_entity_poly.pdbx_seq_one_letter_code
_entity_poly.pdbx_strand_id
1 'polypeptide(L)' 'MARGDWALLTSGSKSFNIPALTGAYGIIENSSSRDAYLSALKGRDGLSSPSVLALTAHIAAYQQGAPWLDALRVYLKIT' A
#
# COMPACT_ATOMS: atom_id res chain seq x y z
N MET A 1 7.10 21.72 2.22
CA MET A 1 5.82 21.06 2.50
C MET A 1 5.00 21.05 1.21
N ALA A 2 4.43 19.92 0.82
CA ALA A 2 3.52 19.87 -0.32
C ALA A 2 2.32 20.78 -0.01
N ARG A 3 2.03 21.73 -0.90
CA ARG A 3 0.85 22.61 -0.82
C ARG A 3 -0.08 22.23 -1.97
N GLY A 4 -1.37 22.01 -1.69
CA GLY A 4 -2.40 21.65 -2.68
C GLY A 4 -2.86 20.19 -2.60
N ASP A 5 -3.58 19.74 -3.62
CA ASP A 5 -4.09 18.37 -3.70
C ASP A 5 -3.00 17.40 -4.14
N TRP A 6 -2.75 16.38 -3.32
CA TRP A 6 -1.77 15.34 -3.61
C TRP A 6 -2.24 13.98 -3.11
N ALA A 7 -1.64 12.93 -3.66
CA ALA A 7 -1.82 11.56 -3.23
C ALA A 7 -0.46 10.85 -3.11
N LEU A 8 -0.28 10.08 -2.05
CA LEU A 8 0.82 9.14 -1.87
C LEU A 8 0.25 7.73 -2.01
N LEU A 9 0.82 6.93 -2.92
CA LEU A 9 0.39 5.56 -3.16
C LEU A 9 1.55 4.61 -2.88
N THR A 10 1.29 3.52 -2.19
CA THR A 10 2.32 2.54 -1.83
C THR A 10 1.71 1.16 -1.59
N SER A 11 2.57 0.16 -1.42
CA SER A 11 2.24 -1.24 -1.17
C SER A 11 3.45 -1.97 -0.60
N GLY A 12 3.21 -3.02 0.18
CA GLY A 12 4.26 -3.98 0.60
C GLY A 12 4.68 -4.94 -0.51
N SER A 13 3.94 -4.99 -1.64
CA SER A 13 4.12 -5.97 -2.72
C SER A 13 5.55 -6.07 -3.24
N LYS A 14 6.22 -4.94 -3.49
CA LYS A 14 7.60 -4.93 -4.00
C LYS A 14 8.61 -5.26 -2.91
N SER A 15 8.50 -4.60 -1.76
CA SER A 15 9.47 -4.75 -0.67
C SER A 15 9.50 -6.16 -0.10
N PHE A 16 8.35 -6.82 0.01
CA PHE A 16 8.20 -8.16 0.60
C PHE A 16 7.91 -9.25 -0.43
N ASN A 17 8.00 -8.94 -1.73
CA ASN A 17 7.76 -9.86 -2.84
C ASN A 17 6.42 -10.63 -2.76
N ILE A 18 5.33 -9.90 -2.50
CA ILE A 18 3.96 -10.45 -2.42
C ILE A 18 2.99 -9.84 -3.46
N PRO A 19 3.36 -9.61 -4.73
CA PRO A 19 2.47 -8.96 -5.70
C PRO A 19 1.21 -9.76 -6.02
N ALA A 20 1.29 -11.10 -5.95
CA ALA A 20 0.16 -11.99 -6.23
C ALA A 20 -0.96 -11.89 -5.19
N LEU A 21 -0.69 -11.36 -3.99
CA LEU A 21 -1.73 -11.10 -3.00
C LEU A 21 -2.57 -9.88 -3.32
N THR A 22 -2.19 -9.08 -4.32
CA THR A 22 -2.77 -7.76 -4.64
C THR A 22 -2.67 -6.80 -3.45
N GLY A 23 -3.39 -5.68 -3.50
CA GLY A 23 -3.44 -4.72 -2.42
C GLY A 23 -2.38 -3.62 -2.53
N ALA A 24 -2.89 -2.40 -2.58
CA ALA A 24 -2.15 -1.17 -2.39
C ALA A 24 -2.98 -0.25 -1.48
N TYR A 25 -2.34 0.73 -0.88
CA TYR A 25 -3.00 1.74 -0.09
C TYR A 25 -2.43 3.11 -0.43
N GLY A 26 -3.17 4.15 -0.06
CA GLY A 26 -2.73 5.50 -0.31
C GLY A 26 -3.29 6.49 0.68
N ILE A 27 -2.62 7.63 0.76
CA ILE A 27 -3.03 8.80 1.51
C ILE A 27 -3.43 9.84 0.45
N ILE A 28 -4.68 10.30 0.52
CA ILE A 28 -5.20 11.40 -0.30
C ILE A 28 -5.53 12.52 0.68
N GLU A 29 -4.81 13.62 0.61
CA GLU A 29 -4.85 14.69 1.61
C GLU A 29 -6.18 15.44 1.60
N ASN A 30 -6.64 15.85 0.42
CA ASN A 30 -7.88 16.58 0.26
C ASN A 30 -9.08 15.64 0.46
N SER A 31 -9.94 15.97 1.43
CA SER A 31 -11.11 15.15 1.78
C SER A 31 -12.09 15.01 0.61
N SER A 32 -12.35 16.07 -0.15
CA SER A 32 -13.24 16.02 -1.32
C SER A 32 -12.66 15.10 -2.41
N SER A 33 -11.36 15.17 -2.66
CA SER A 33 -10.68 14.26 -3.61
C SER A 33 -10.71 12.80 -3.13
N ARG A 34 -10.49 12.57 -1.83
CA ARG A 34 -10.56 11.24 -1.22
C ARG A 34 -11.97 10.65 -1.32
N ASP A 35 -12.99 11.45 -1.00
CA ASP A 35 -14.37 10.98 -1.00
C ASP A 35 -14.86 10.70 -2.43
N ALA A 36 -14.45 11.52 -3.41
CA ALA A 36 -14.66 11.24 -4.83
C ALA A 36 -14.00 9.93 -5.26
N TYR A 37 -12.76 9.68 -4.83
CA TYR A 37 -12.07 8.41 -5.08
C TYR A 37 -12.80 7.21 -4.46
N LEU A 38 -13.21 7.30 -3.19
CA LEU A 38 -13.93 6.22 -2.50
C LEU A 38 -15.29 5.94 -3.14
N SER A 39 -16.00 7.00 -3.58
CA SER A 39 -17.27 6.85 -4.31
C SER A 39 -17.07 6.12 -5.64
N ALA A 40 -16.03 6.45 -6.40
CA ALA A 40 -15.70 5.73 -7.64
C ALA A 40 -15.31 4.27 -7.36
N LEU A 41 -14.44 4.04 -6.37
CA LEU A 41 -13.94 2.71 -6.00
C LEU A 41 -15.08 1.75 -5.58
N LYS A 42 -16.01 2.26 -4.76
CA LYS A 42 -17.13 1.47 -4.24
C LYS A 42 -18.30 1.38 -5.23
N GLY A 43 -18.70 2.52 -5.78
CA GLY A 43 -19.94 2.64 -6.56
C GLY A 43 -19.80 2.26 -8.03
N ARG A 44 -18.62 2.47 -8.64
CA ARG A 44 -18.39 2.20 -10.06
C ARG A 44 -17.68 0.87 -10.29
N ASP A 45 -16.67 0.58 -9.48
CA ASP A 45 -15.73 -0.52 -9.77
C ASP A 45 -15.94 -1.77 -8.89
N GLY A 46 -16.73 -1.67 -7.81
CA GLY A 46 -17.04 -2.80 -6.92
C GLY A 46 -15.84 -3.34 -6.12
N LEU A 47 -14.75 -2.58 -6.04
CA LEU A 47 -13.47 -3.00 -5.46
C LEU A 47 -13.35 -2.70 -3.95
N SER A 48 -14.45 -2.40 -3.27
CA SER A 48 -14.44 -2.01 -1.85
C SER A 48 -14.11 -3.15 -0.89
N SER A 49 -14.13 -4.40 -1.35
CA SER A 49 -13.80 -5.58 -0.54
C SER A 49 -12.39 -6.06 -0.89
N PRO A 50 -11.35 -5.66 -0.12
CA PRO A 50 -10.00 -6.12 -0.36
C PRO A 50 -9.86 -7.61 -0.03
N SER A 51 -8.88 -8.26 -0.66
CA SER A 51 -8.45 -9.61 -0.26
C SER A 51 -8.01 -9.61 1.21
N VAL A 52 -8.63 -10.45 2.04
CA VAL A 52 -8.24 -10.61 3.45
C VAL A 52 -6.78 -11.00 3.60
N LEU A 53 -6.24 -11.79 2.67
CA LEU A 53 -4.83 -12.17 2.66
C LEU A 53 -3.92 -10.98 2.35
N ALA A 54 -4.36 -10.03 1.52
CA ALA A 54 -3.60 -8.80 1.28
C ALA A 54 -3.48 -7.97 2.56
N LEU A 55 -4.58 -7.84 3.32
CA LEU A 55 -4.57 -7.13 4.61
C LEU A 55 -3.64 -7.81 5.62
N THR A 56 -3.79 -9.12 5.81
CA THR A 56 -2.96 -9.90 6.74
C THR A 56 -1.48 -9.80 6.39
N ALA A 57 -1.12 -9.93 5.11
CA ALA A 57 0.27 -9.85 4.68
C ALA A 57 0.88 -8.46 4.89
N HIS A 58 0.14 -7.38 4.62
CA HIS A 58 0.62 -6.02 4.89
C HIS A 58 0.79 -5.76 6.39
N ILE A 59 -0.15 -6.23 7.24
CA ILE A 59 -0.03 -6.10 8.70
C ILE A 59 1.22 -6.81 9.21
N ALA A 60 1.44 -8.08 8.82
CA ALA A 60 2.61 -8.83 9.24
C ALA A 60 3.91 -8.19 8.72
N ALA A 61 3.94 -7.77 7.46
CA ALA A 61 5.08 -7.11 6.85
C ALA A 61 5.49 -5.82 7.59
N TYR A 62 4.53 -4.98 7.98
CA TYR A 62 4.83 -3.70 8.64
C TYR A 62 5.03 -3.79 10.15
N GLN A 63 4.47 -4.81 10.82
CA GLN A 63 4.65 -5.00 12.26
C GLN A 63 5.89 -5.85 12.59
N GLN A 64 6.23 -6.81 11.73
CA GLN A 64 7.22 -7.86 12.05
C GLN A 64 8.30 -8.02 10.97
N GLY A 65 8.11 -7.44 9.78
CA GLY A 65 8.99 -7.68 8.63
C GLY A 65 10.31 -6.91 8.65
N ALA A 66 10.54 -6.03 9.62
CA ALA A 66 11.75 -5.19 9.66
C ALA A 66 13.06 -6.01 9.65
N PRO A 67 13.25 -7.05 10.48
CA PRO A 67 14.50 -7.83 10.48
C PRO A 67 14.79 -8.50 9.14
N TRP A 68 13.75 -9.02 8.47
CA TRP A 68 13.89 -9.62 7.14
C TRP A 68 14.23 -8.58 6.07
N LEU A 69 13.55 -7.43 6.10
CA LEU A 69 13.76 -6.37 5.11
C LEU A 69 15.15 -5.75 5.23
N ASP A 70 15.68 -5.61 6.45
CA ASP A 70 17.03 -5.12 6.67
C ASP A 70 18.09 -6.10 6.16
N ALA A 71 17.91 -7.40 6.41
CA ALA A 71 18.77 -8.44 5.83
C ALA A 71 18.73 -8.41 4.29
N LEU A 72 17.53 -8.26 3.70
CA LEU A 72 17.37 -8.16 2.25
C LEU A 72 18.07 -6.92 1.67
N ARG A 73 17.96 -5.76 2.33
CA ARG A 73 18.64 -4.52 1.91
C ARG A 73 20.14 -4.68 1.88
N VAL A 74 20.72 -5.37 2.88
CA VAL A 74 22.16 -5.69 2.89
C VAL A 74 22.51 -6.58 1.70
N TYR A 75 21.73 -7.63 1.46
CA TYR A 75 21.97 -8.56 0.36
C TYR A 75 21.88 -7.91 -1.03
N LEU A 76 20.90 -7.03 -1.25
CA LEU A 76 20.67 -6.38 -2.55
C LEU A 76 21.64 -5.23 -2.85
N LYS A 77 22.32 -4.70 -1.82
CA LYS A 77 23.26 -3.59 -2.01
C LYS A 77 24.55 -4.13 -2.62
N ILE A 78 24.68 -4.00 -3.94
CA ILE A 78 25.97 -4.13 -4.63
C ILE A 78 26.88 -3.03 -4.07
N THR A 79 28.03 -3.42 -3.53
CA THR A 79 29.03 -2.48 -2.98
C THR A 79 29.68 -1.68 -4.08
#